data_AF-A0A1W9K557-F1
#
_entry.id   AF-A0A1W9K557-F1
#
_cell.length_a   1.000
_cell.length_b   1.000
_cell.length_c   1.000
_cell.angle_alpha   90.00
_cell.angle_beta   90.00
_cell.angle_gamma   90.00
#
_symmetry.space_group_name_H-M   'P 1'
#
loop_
_entity.id
_entity.type
_entity.pdbx_description
1 polymer ?
#
loop_
_entity_poly.entity_id
_entity_poly.type
_entity_poly.pdbx_seq_one_letter_code
_entity_poly.pdbx_strand_id
1 'polypeptide(L)'
;MGLPDQSPQNRNLQLDFFRGLALIVIFINHMPDNPWLWYTPSRFGLSDAAEVFVFLSGFASALAYGRCFERAGLWLGLVRILHRCVQIYCAHLASFVLLALVCVIGNRWVPEMDDIQRLNIAYFFDATQQALYDLFSLAYVPNYFDILPMYLVMMVWLPIFWALSRLHVGLALACSVALYWASFYFGWELTADPATGRPWYFNPYNWQIMFFTGFAFGAGWARVNAKQNGLLAACLVLVLVSIPLGHEPTFSQVLFWGELRATLEPWLDKSHLGPLRWVHLLALAYVMHRLCNWRPKWLTSALPSAVVTMGQQSLPIFLYSMVLSYAGGIWLDHLGRDPWTAALVNLSGLSLMLLAGQLMAWLDSKPWKFSPTERLAQGDNSDDWEKFNPPYRWHGQALALPCLIGLAMLPAALTNAQHFGGAITPDLVVQLQEPASEALQPVEALSPETEADKVIESRQQL
;
A
#
# COMPACT_ATOMS: atom_id res chain seq x y z
N MET A 1 -0.78 -42.92 11.41
CA MET A 1 -1.38 -41.85 12.24
C MET A 1 -1.37 -40.59 11.40
N GLY A 2 -2.38 -40.41 10.55
CA GLY A 2 -2.50 -39.24 9.68
C GLY A 2 -2.81 -38.02 10.55
N LEU A 3 -2.04 -36.94 10.38
CA LEU A 3 -2.36 -35.66 10.99
C LEU A 3 -3.79 -35.28 10.55
N PRO A 4 -4.70 -34.96 11.47
CA PRO A 4 -6.05 -34.55 11.10
C PRO A 4 -5.93 -33.33 10.18
N ASP A 5 -6.57 -33.46 9.02
CA ASP A 5 -6.73 -32.40 8.04
C ASP A 5 -7.25 -31.15 8.78
N GLN A 6 -6.42 -30.11 8.84
CA GLN A 6 -6.78 -28.87 9.48
C GLN A 6 -7.86 -28.24 8.60
N SER A 7 -9.12 -28.43 8.98
CA SER A 7 -10.25 -27.69 8.41
C SER A 7 -9.81 -26.23 8.24
N PRO A 8 -9.88 -25.64 7.03
CA PRO A 8 -9.38 -24.30 6.78
C PRO A 8 -10.07 -23.38 7.79
N GLN A 9 -9.24 -22.91 8.71
CA GLN A 9 -9.63 -22.01 9.77
C GLN A 9 -10.49 -20.90 9.18
N ASN A 10 -11.73 -20.75 9.66
CA ASN A 10 -12.70 -19.77 9.15
C ASN A 10 -12.03 -18.40 8.95
N ARG A 11 -11.60 -18.15 7.72
CA ARG A 11 -10.84 -16.96 7.34
C ARG A 11 -11.80 -15.79 7.39
N ASN A 12 -11.34 -14.66 7.92
CA ASN A 12 -12.21 -13.50 8.06
C ASN A 12 -12.38 -12.80 6.69
N LEU A 13 -13.43 -13.18 5.96
CA LEU A 13 -13.72 -12.65 4.63
C LEU A 13 -14.01 -11.13 4.65
N GLN A 14 -14.58 -10.60 5.74
CA GLN A 14 -14.80 -9.15 5.86
C GLN A 14 -13.47 -8.40 5.89
N LEU A 15 -12.49 -8.92 6.64
CA LEU A 15 -11.15 -8.35 6.70
C LEU A 15 -10.49 -8.36 5.31
N ASP A 16 -10.56 -9.48 4.59
CA ASP A 16 -9.99 -9.55 3.24
C ASP A 16 -10.73 -8.61 2.26
N PHE A 17 -12.05 -8.46 2.37
CA PHE A 17 -12.82 -7.50 1.56
C PHE A 17 -12.34 -6.06 1.77
N PHE A 18 -12.23 -5.61 3.03
CA PHE A 18 -11.82 -4.24 3.32
C PHE A 18 -10.36 -3.98 2.93
N ARG A 19 -9.49 -5.00 2.99
CA ARG A 19 -8.14 -4.91 2.41
C ARG A 19 -8.21 -4.71 0.89
N GLY A 20 -9.04 -5.47 0.19
CA GLY A 20 -9.26 -5.29 -1.25
C GLY A 20 -9.80 -3.90 -1.58
N LEU A 21 -10.76 -3.40 -0.81
CA LEU A 21 -11.30 -2.05 -0.97
C LEU A 21 -10.23 -0.97 -0.76
N ALA A 22 -9.37 -1.12 0.26
CA ALA A 22 -8.26 -0.21 0.48
C ALA A 22 -7.30 -0.18 -0.72
N LEU A 23 -6.99 -1.33 -1.33
CA LEU A 23 -6.14 -1.41 -2.52
C LEU A 23 -6.76 -0.70 -3.74
N ILE A 24 -8.08 -0.79 -3.93
CA ILE A 24 -8.80 -0.05 -4.97
C ILE A 24 -8.67 1.46 -4.77
N VAL A 25 -8.84 1.92 -3.53
CA VAL A 25 -8.72 3.35 -3.21
C VAL A 25 -7.28 3.82 -3.37
N ILE A 26 -6.29 3.03 -2.93
CA ILE A 26 -4.86 3.31 -3.13
C ILE A 26 -4.56 3.48 -4.62
N PHE A 27 -5.04 2.57 -5.47
CA PHE A 27 -4.87 2.64 -6.92
C PHE A 27 -5.40 3.96 -7.50
N ILE A 28 -6.63 4.32 -7.16
CA ILE A 28 -7.25 5.55 -7.67
C ILE A 28 -6.48 6.79 -7.18
N ASN A 29 -6.09 6.79 -5.90
CA ASN A 29 -5.48 7.94 -5.25
C ASN A 29 -4.03 8.20 -5.66
N HIS A 30 -3.29 7.16 -6.00
CA HIS A 30 -1.88 7.27 -6.39
C HIS A 30 -1.70 7.49 -7.90
N MET A 31 -2.79 7.53 -8.66
CA MET A 31 -2.74 7.89 -10.09
C MET A 31 -2.59 9.42 -10.22
N PRO A 32 -1.48 9.92 -10.80
CA PRO A 32 -1.21 11.36 -10.92
C PRO A 32 -2.38 12.16 -11.52
N ASP A 33 -2.82 13.19 -10.79
CA ASP A 33 -3.88 14.15 -11.16
C ASP A 33 -5.22 13.49 -11.61
N ASN A 34 -5.51 12.26 -11.17
CA ASN A 34 -6.69 11.49 -11.58
C ASN A 34 -8.01 12.13 -11.11
N PRO A 35 -8.99 12.43 -11.99
CA PRO A 35 -10.26 13.03 -11.58
C PRO A 35 -11.06 12.21 -10.56
N TRP A 36 -10.91 10.87 -10.57
CA TRP A 36 -11.61 9.99 -9.64
C TRP A 36 -11.15 10.15 -8.19
N LEU A 37 -9.97 10.73 -7.96
CA LEU A 37 -9.47 11.09 -6.63
C LEU A 37 -10.47 11.94 -5.84
N TRP A 38 -11.24 12.81 -6.51
CA TRP A 38 -12.26 13.65 -5.87
C TRP A 38 -13.47 12.89 -5.33
N TYR A 39 -13.60 11.61 -5.69
CA TYR A 39 -14.72 10.75 -5.33
C TYR A 39 -14.33 9.61 -4.39
N THR A 40 -13.10 9.60 -3.87
CA THR A 40 -12.63 8.58 -2.94
C THR A 40 -12.77 9.02 -1.48
N PRO A 41 -12.77 8.06 -0.52
CA PRO A 41 -12.91 8.38 0.90
C PRO A 41 -11.87 9.38 1.45
N SER A 42 -10.69 9.50 0.81
CA SER A 42 -9.67 10.47 1.21
C SER A 42 -10.09 11.93 1.04
N ARG A 43 -11.18 12.20 0.32
CA ARG A 43 -11.73 13.56 0.11
C ARG A 43 -13.01 13.85 0.88
N PHE A 44 -13.53 12.87 1.63
CA PHE A 44 -14.77 13.00 2.40
C PHE A 44 -14.61 12.53 3.86
N GLY A 45 -13.38 12.49 4.37
CA GLY A 45 -13.11 12.08 5.74
C GLY A 45 -11.72 12.52 6.21
N LEU A 46 -11.45 12.34 7.50
CA LEU A 46 -10.16 12.70 8.12
C LEU A 46 -9.12 11.58 8.03
N SER A 47 -9.52 10.38 7.59
CA SER A 47 -8.64 9.24 7.36
C SER A 47 -8.92 8.65 5.99
N ASP A 48 -7.93 8.01 5.39
CA ASP A 48 -7.98 7.43 4.06
C ASP A 48 -7.64 5.93 4.06
N ALA A 49 -7.27 5.41 2.89
CA ALA A 49 -6.93 4.00 2.72
C ALA A 49 -5.69 3.58 3.49
N ALA A 50 -4.74 4.48 3.78
CA ALA A 50 -3.54 4.17 4.55
C ALA A 50 -3.89 3.76 5.98
N GLU A 51 -4.72 4.53 6.69
CA GLU A 51 -5.16 4.19 8.04
C GLU A 51 -5.93 2.87 8.08
N VAL A 52 -6.83 2.65 7.11
CA VAL A 52 -7.56 1.37 6.96
C VAL A 52 -6.58 0.22 6.76
N PHE A 53 -5.61 0.38 5.86
CA PHE A 53 -4.65 -0.67 5.52
C PHE A 53 -3.73 -1.02 6.68
N VAL A 54 -3.23 -0.02 7.42
CA VAL A 54 -2.35 -0.22 8.59
C VAL A 54 -3.13 -0.87 9.74
N PHE A 55 -4.34 -0.41 10.03
CA PHE A 55 -5.20 -1.02 11.05
C PHE A 55 -5.51 -2.49 10.72
N LEU A 56 -5.92 -2.79 9.49
CA LEU A 56 -6.21 -4.16 9.05
C LEU A 56 -4.96 -5.03 9.03
N SER A 57 -3.79 -4.47 8.75
CA SER A 57 -2.51 -5.18 8.83
C SER A 57 -2.19 -5.58 10.27
N GLY A 58 -2.41 -4.70 11.24
CA GLY A 58 -2.31 -5.02 12.67
C GLY A 58 -3.25 -6.14 13.08
N PHE A 59 -4.52 -6.03 12.68
CA PHE A 59 -5.53 -7.04 12.98
C PHE A 59 -5.17 -8.41 12.36
N ALA A 60 -4.76 -8.43 11.09
CA ALA A 60 -4.34 -9.66 10.41
C ALA A 60 -3.09 -10.26 11.05
N SER A 61 -2.14 -9.43 11.48
CA SER A 61 -0.92 -9.87 12.17
C SER A 61 -1.23 -10.53 13.51
N ALA A 62 -2.21 -10.04 14.27
CA ALA A 62 -2.68 -10.72 15.47
C ALA A 62 -3.22 -12.14 15.16
N LEU A 63 -4.04 -12.27 14.12
CA LEU A 63 -4.61 -13.57 13.71
C LEU A 63 -3.57 -14.56 13.19
N ALA A 64 -2.55 -14.05 12.47
CA ALA A 64 -1.53 -14.85 11.80
C ALA A 64 -0.38 -15.26 12.75
N TYR A 65 0.10 -14.34 13.57
CA TYR A 65 1.29 -14.51 14.40
C TYR A 65 0.99 -14.72 15.87
N GLY A 66 -0.12 -14.20 16.41
CA GLY A 66 -0.46 -14.35 17.84
C GLY A 66 -0.44 -15.82 18.30
N ARG A 67 -1.11 -16.69 17.55
CA ARG A 67 -1.13 -18.14 17.82
C ARG A 67 0.20 -18.85 17.54
N CYS A 68 1.03 -18.28 16.66
CA CYS A 68 2.37 -18.80 16.40
C CYS A 68 3.24 -18.66 17.63
N PHE A 69 3.23 -17.48 18.24
CA PHE A 69 3.98 -17.22 19.47
C PHE A 69 3.48 -18.06 20.66
N GLU A 70 2.16 -18.23 20.77
CA GLU A 70 1.56 -19.06 21.82
C GLU A 70 1.93 -20.54 21.71
N ARG A 71 1.96 -21.09 20.49
CA ARG A 71 2.18 -22.54 20.27
C ARG A 71 3.64 -22.91 20.10
N ALA A 72 4.42 -22.09 19.40
CA ALA A 72 5.79 -22.40 19.00
C ALA A 72 6.85 -21.57 19.72
N GLY A 73 6.43 -20.67 20.62
CA GLY A 73 7.31 -19.81 21.40
C GLY A 73 7.84 -18.59 20.65
N LEU A 74 8.55 -17.73 21.39
CA LEU A 74 9.05 -16.45 20.90
C LEU A 74 10.03 -16.60 19.74
N TRP A 75 10.93 -17.59 19.81
CA TRP A 75 11.97 -17.79 18.81
C TRP A 75 11.42 -18.16 17.43
N LEU A 76 10.56 -19.18 17.35
CA LEU A 76 10.01 -19.58 16.04
C LEU A 76 9.04 -18.51 15.49
N GLY A 77 8.32 -17.83 16.38
CA GLY A 77 7.52 -16.66 16.00
C GLY A 77 8.37 -15.53 15.40
N LEU A 78 9.54 -15.23 16.00
CA LEU A 78 10.50 -14.26 15.49
C LEU A 78 11.01 -14.66 14.10
N VAL A 79 11.44 -15.92 13.91
CA VAL A 79 11.89 -16.42 12.60
C VAL A 79 10.80 -16.23 11.53
N ARG A 80 9.55 -16.56 11.87
CA ARG A 80 8.41 -16.40 10.95
C ARG A 80 8.14 -14.92 10.61
N ILE A 81 8.34 -14.02 11.57
CA ILE A 81 8.24 -12.57 11.34
C ILE A 81 9.38 -12.08 10.45
N LEU A 82 10.63 -12.44 10.75
CA LEU A 82 11.78 -12.04 9.95
C LEU A 82 11.67 -12.53 8.50
N HIS A 83 11.21 -13.78 8.30
CA HIS A 83 10.90 -14.27 6.97
C HIS A 83 9.86 -13.40 6.25
N ARG A 84 8.83 -12.92 6.96
CA ARG A 84 7.87 -11.97 6.38
C ARG A 84 8.49 -10.60 6.11
N CYS A 85 9.35 -10.09 6.99
CA CYS A 85 10.06 -8.83 6.79
C CYS A 85 10.93 -8.88 5.53
N VAL A 86 11.63 -9.99 5.28
CA VAL A 86 12.41 -10.19 4.04
C VAL A 86 11.52 -10.09 2.80
N GLN A 87 10.32 -10.69 2.82
CA GLN A 87 9.38 -10.59 1.70
C GLN A 87 8.95 -9.14 1.44
N ILE A 88 8.65 -8.39 2.50
CA ILE A 88 8.24 -6.97 2.40
C ILE A 88 9.40 -6.11 1.90
N TYR A 89 10.61 -6.35 2.43
CA TYR A 89 11.82 -5.65 2.03
C TYR A 89 12.15 -5.87 0.55
N CYS A 90 12.16 -7.13 0.10
CA CYS A 90 12.34 -7.45 -1.32
C CYS A 90 11.25 -6.84 -2.19
N ALA A 91 9.99 -6.84 -1.72
CA ALA A 91 8.87 -6.21 -2.41
C ALA A 91 9.05 -4.69 -2.54
N HIS A 92 9.53 -4.02 -1.49
CA HIS A 92 9.84 -2.59 -1.50
C HIS A 92 10.91 -2.27 -2.55
N LEU A 93 12.06 -2.96 -2.50
CA LEU A 93 13.14 -2.77 -3.47
C LEU A 93 12.70 -3.04 -4.91
N ALA A 94 11.98 -4.15 -5.14
CA ALA A 94 11.50 -4.51 -6.47
C ALA A 94 10.50 -3.48 -7.02
N SER A 95 9.62 -2.95 -6.16
CA SER A 95 8.63 -1.94 -6.56
C SER A 95 9.29 -0.62 -6.92
N PHE A 96 10.29 -0.21 -6.15
CA PHE A 96 11.07 0.98 -6.46
C PHE A 96 11.76 0.85 -7.82
N VAL A 97 12.49 -0.25 -8.06
CA VAL A 97 13.20 -0.47 -9.33
C VAL A 97 12.22 -0.52 -10.51
N LEU A 98 11.08 -1.20 -10.34
CA LEU A 98 10.06 -1.28 -11.39
C LEU A 98 9.45 0.08 -11.70
N LEU A 99 9.17 0.91 -10.70
CA LEU A 99 8.65 2.26 -10.91
C LEU A 99 9.70 3.18 -11.54
N ALA A 100 10.94 3.13 -11.09
CA ALA A 100 12.04 3.87 -11.69
C ALA A 100 12.18 3.53 -13.19
N LEU A 101 12.05 2.25 -13.55
CA LEU A 101 12.02 1.82 -14.95
C LEU A 101 10.81 2.39 -15.71
N VAL A 102 9.62 2.39 -15.12
CA VAL A 102 8.43 3.01 -15.73
C VAL A 102 8.63 4.50 -15.97
N CYS A 103 9.28 5.22 -15.06
CA CYS A 103 9.58 6.66 -15.23
C CYS A 103 10.56 6.90 -16.37
N VAL A 104 11.61 6.08 -16.47
CA VAL A 104 12.57 6.17 -17.59
C VAL A 104 11.88 5.91 -18.94
N ILE A 105 10.98 4.93 -19.00
CA ILE A 105 10.18 4.66 -20.21
C ILE A 105 9.21 5.83 -20.48
N GLY A 106 8.55 6.34 -19.45
CA GLY A 106 7.59 7.46 -19.50
C GLY A 106 8.23 8.73 -20.05
N ASN A 107 9.33 9.20 -19.45
CA ASN A 107 10.09 10.38 -19.92
C ASN A 107 10.57 10.23 -21.36
N ARG A 108 10.87 9.01 -21.81
CA ARG A 108 11.26 8.75 -23.19
C ARG A 108 10.09 8.89 -24.17
N TRP A 109 8.88 8.55 -23.73
CA TRP A 109 7.67 8.62 -24.55
C TRP A 109 7.06 10.04 -24.52
N VAL A 110 7.22 10.76 -23.41
CA VAL A 110 6.78 12.15 -23.23
C VAL A 110 7.96 12.99 -22.73
N PRO A 111 8.79 13.54 -23.63
CA PRO A 111 9.97 14.33 -23.26
C PRO A 111 9.67 15.59 -22.44
N GLU A 112 8.43 16.08 -22.52
CA GLU A 112 7.96 17.27 -21.80
C GLU A 112 7.63 16.98 -20.33
N MET A 113 7.52 15.70 -19.94
CA MET A 113 7.25 15.28 -18.57
C MET A 113 8.55 14.86 -17.87
N ASP A 114 8.72 15.32 -16.64
CA ASP A 114 9.78 14.86 -15.75
C ASP A 114 9.19 14.01 -14.61
N ASP A 115 8.99 12.72 -14.91
CA ASP A 115 8.49 11.73 -13.96
C ASP A 115 9.45 11.50 -12.79
N ILE A 116 10.75 11.73 -13.00
CA ILE A 116 11.81 11.56 -12.00
C ILE A 116 11.68 12.65 -10.93
N GLN A 117 11.48 13.89 -11.35
CA GLN A 117 11.20 14.99 -10.43
C GLN A 117 9.80 14.88 -9.81
N ARG A 118 8.78 14.48 -10.59
CA ARG A 118 7.40 14.34 -10.10
C ARG A 118 7.31 13.36 -8.92
N LEU A 119 8.06 12.26 -8.96
CA LEU A 119 8.10 11.28 -7.87
C LEU A 119 9.12 11.59 -6.78
N ASN A 120 9.85 12.70 -6.90
CA ASN A 120 10.95 13.06 -6.02
C ASN A 120 12.00 11.94 -5.91
N ILE A 121 12.40 11.37 -7.05
CA ILE A 121 13.39 10.30 -7.13
C ILE A 121 14.70 10.72 -7.81
N ALA A 122 14.91 12.03 -8.02
CA ALA A 122 16.09 12.60 -8.66
C ALA A 122 17.40 12.15 -7.98
N TYR A 123 17.43 12.10 -6.63
CA TYR A 123 18.58 11.62 -5.87
C TYR A 123 19.10 10.25 -6.33
N PHE A 124 18.20 9.35 -6.73
CA PHE A 124 18.58 8.03 -7.22
C PHE A 124 19.32 8.07 -8.56
N PHE A 125 19.01 9.03 -9.43
CA PHE A 125 19.63 9.16 -10.74
C PHE A 125 20.89 10.04 -10.68
N ASP A 126 20.87 11.10 -9.87
CA ASP A 126 21.98 12.04 -9.76
C ASP A 126 23.16 11.45 -8.96
N ALA A 127 22.87 10.61 -7.95
CA ALA A 127 23.86 10.01 -7.06
C ALA A 127 23.70 8.48 -6.94
N THR A 128 23.45 7.79 -8.07
CA THR A 128 23.04 6.37 -8.10
C THR A 128 23.85 5.42 -7.23
N GLN A 129 25.18 5.55 -7.19
CA GLN A 129 26.00 4.66 -6.35
C GLN A 129 25.67 4.80 -4.87
N GLN A 130 25.57 6.04 -4.37
CA GLN A 130 25.25 6.30 -2.97
C GLN A 130 23.76 6.00 -2.69
N ALA A 131 22.87 6.41 -3.59
CA ALA A 131 21.45 6.15 -3.46
C ALA A 131 21.11 4.64 -3.46
N LEU A 132 21.87 3.79 -4.15
CA LEU A 132 21.73 2.33 -4.03
C LEU A 132 22.06 1.84 -2.61
N TYR A 133 23.15 2.33 -2.01
CA TYR A 133 23.48 1.99 -0.63
C TYR A 133 22.41 2.50 0.34
N ASP A 134 21.95 3.74 0.17
CA ASP A 134 20.95 4.36 1.03
C ASP A 134 19.58 3.69 0.91
N LEU A 135 19.19 3.27 -0.30
CA LEU A 135 17.96 2.53 -0.55
C LEU A 135 17.98 1.16 0.16
N PHE A 136 19.10 0.44 0.06
CA PHE A 136 19.23 -0.87 0.71
C PHE A 136 19.29 -0.75 2.24
N SER A 137 19.89 0.31 2.77
CA SER A 137 19.94 0.58 4.21
C SER A 137 18.65 1.22 4.77
N LEU A 138 17.68 1.57 3.89
CA LEU A 138 16.48 2.34 4.22
C LEU A 138 16.78 3.76 4.73
N ALA A 139 17.98 4.29 4.47
CA ALA A 139 18.30 5.71 4.68
C ALA A 139 17.67 6.59 3.59
N TYR A 140 17.44 6.03 2.40
CA TYR A 140 16.68 6.65 1.33
C TYR A 140 15.38 5.88 1.09
N VAL A 141 14.25 6.53 1.38
CA VAL A 141 12.90 6.01 1.23
C VAL A 141 12.05 6.98 0.40
N PRO A 142 11.73 6.65 -0.86
CA PRO A 142 10.86 7.46 -1.69
C PRO A 142 9.43 7.52 -1.16
N ASN A 143 8.81 8.71 -1.19
CA ASN A 143 7.48 8.98 -0.64
C ASN A 143 6.42 7.98 -1.12
N TYR A 144 6.44 7.68 -2.41
CA TYR A 144 5.46 6.81 -3.06
C TYR A 144 5.42 5.37 -2.50
N PHE A 145 6.44 4.94 -1.75
CA PHE A 145 6.53 3.58 -1.18
C PHE A 145 6.68 3.52 0.33
N ASP A 146 6.61 4.66 1.01
CA ASP A 146 7.05 4.80 2.40
C ASP A 146 6.21 3.99 3.40
N ILE A 147 5.00 3.57 3.01
CA ILE A 147 4.17 2.68 3.83
C ILE A 147 4.79 1.29 4.05
N LEU A 148 5.61 0.79 3.11
CA LEU A 148 6.22 -0.54 3.21
C LEU A 148 7.37 -0.59 4.23
N PRO A 149 8.35 0.34 4.22
CA PRO A 149 9.36 0.44 5.27
C PRO A 149 8.74 0.65 6.65
N MET A 150 7.73 1.52 6.79
CA MET A 150 7.02 1.68 8.06
C MET A 150 6.43 0.34 8.54
N TYR A 151 5.78 -0.43 7.65
CA TYR A 151 5.25 -1.75 8.00
C TYR A 151 6.33 -2.76 8.43
N LEU A 152 7.53 -2.68 7.85
CA LEU A 152 8.67 -3.49 8.26
C LEU A 152 9.06 -3.19 9.72
N VAL A 153 9.09 -1.91 10.12
CA VAL A 153 9.35 -1.50 11.51
C VAL A 153 8.29 -2.06 12.45
N MET A 154 6.99 -1.96 12.09
CA MET A 154 5.89 -2.51 12.90
C MET A 154 6.03 -4.01 13.13
N MET A 155 6.40 -4.75 12.09
CA MET A 155 6.59 -6.19 12.16
C MET A 155 7.77 -6.56 13.07
N VAL A 156 8.85 -5.79 13.04
CA VAL A 156 10.01 -5.99 13.93
C VAL A 156 9.68 -5.66 15.39
N TRP A 157 8.79 -4.70 15.64
CA TRP A 157 8.35 -4.38 17.01
C TRP A 157 7.30 -5.36 17.56
N LEU A 158 6.60 -6.09 16.69
CA LEU A 158 5.54 -7.01 17.09
C LEU A 158 5.95 -8.05 18.17
N PRO A 159 7.11 -8.73 18.09
CA PRO A 159 7.60 -9.61 19.16
C PRO A 159 7.72 -8.92 20.52
N ILE A 160 8.14 -7.64 20.54
CA ILE A 160 8.32 -6.86 21.76
C ILE A 160 6.96 -6.61 22.40
N PHE A 161 6.00 -6.10 21.63
CA PHE A 161 4.63 -5.86 22.12
C PHE A 161 3.93 -7.14 22.56
N TRP A 162 4.15 -8.23 21.81
CA TRP A 162 3.65 -9.54 22.22
C TRP A 162 4.29 -9.99 23.54
N ALA A 163 5.60 -9.85 23.72
CA ALA A 163 6.28 -10.20 24.98
C ALA A 163 5.77 -9.35 26.16
N LEU A 164 5.57 -8.05 25.98
CA LEU A 164 4.97 -7.16 26.98
C LEU A 164 3.56 -7.62 27.37
N SER A 165 2.77 -8.09 26.40
CA SER A 165 1.41 -8.58 26.64
C SER A 165 1.37 -9.84 27.51
N ARG A 166 2.48 -10.61 27.56
CA ARG A 166 2.62 -11.78 28.45
C ARG A 166 2.78 -11.39 29.92
N LEU A 167 3.26 -10.18 30.19
CA LEU A 167 3.30 -9.61 31.54
C LEU A 167 1.93 -9.01 31.89
N HIS A 168 1.45 -8.09 31.03
CA HIS A 168 0.12 -7.50 31.18
C HIS A 168 -0.29 -6.83 29.85
N VAL A 169 -1.52 -7.07 29.39
CA VAL A 169 -2.03 -6.44 28.16
C VAL A 169 -2.00 -4.91 28.24
N GLY A 170 -2.32 -4.35 29.41
CA GLY A 170 -2.24 -2.91 29.65
C GLY A 170 -0.83 -2.33 29.51
N LEU A 171 0.22 -3.13 29.77
CA LEU A 171 1.61 -2.67 29.58
C LEU A 171 1.94 -2.54 28.09
N ALA A 172 1.52 -3.49 27.26
CA ALA A 172 1.70 -3.41 25.81
C ALA A 172 0.96 -2.19 25.23
N LEU A 173 -0.29 -1.96 25.66
CA LEU A 173 -1.07 -0.80 25.22
C LEU A 173 -0.47 0.53 25.72
N ALA A 174 -0.08 0.59 26.99
CA ALA A 174 0.57 1.77 27.56
C ALA A 174 1.91 2.07 26.87
N CYS A 175 2.68 1.05 26.50
CA CYS A 175 3.90 1.22 25.72
C CYS A 175 3.62 1.87 24.35
N SER A 176 2.57 1.43 23.64
CA SER A 176 2.15 2.05 22.38
C SER A 176 1.79 3.52 22.57
N VAL A 177 0.97 3.83 23.56
CA VAL A 177 0.55 5.21 23.85
C VAL A 177 1.75 6.08 24.28
N ALA A 178 2.65 5.53 25.10
CA ALA A 178 3.85 6.24 25.55
C ALA A 178 4.80 6.54 24.39
N LEU A 179 5.04 5.60 23.47
CA LEU A 179 5.86 5.83 22.29
C LEU A 179 5.27 6.91 21.37
N TYR A 180 3.95 6.89 21.18
CA TYR A 180 3.23 7.89 20.38
C TYR A 180 3.41 9.31 20.96
N TRP A 181 3.17 9.49 22.26
CA TRP A 181 3.35 10.80 22.91
C TRP A 181 4.82 11.22 23.03
N ALA A 182 5.72 10.28 23.28
CA ALA A 182 7.15 10.54 23.34
C ALA A 182 7.67 11.06 21.99
N SER A 183 7.19 10.51 20.87
CA SER A 183 7.55 11.01 19.54
C SER A 183 7.20 12.49 19.36
N PHE A 184 5.98 12.91 19.72
CA PHE A 184 5.61 14.33 19.65
C PHE A 184 6.43 15.20 20.60
N TYR A 185 6.68 14.73 21.83
CA TYR A 185 7.37 15.52 22.84
C TYR A 185 8.87 15.69 22.54
N PHE A 186 9.51 14.64 22.03
CA PHE A 186 10.95 14.62 21.74
C PHE A 186 11.30 14.88 20.27
N GLY A 187 10.31 14.96 19.37
CA GLY A 187 10.53 15.14 17.93
C GLY A 187 11.25 13.94 17.30
N TRP A 188 10.86 12.72 17.64
CA TRP A 188 11.53 11.53 17.11
C TRP A 188 11.16 11.27 15.66
N GLU A 189 12.13 11.48 14.76
CA GLU A 189 12.02 11.24 13.33
C GLU A 189 13.06 10.23 12.83
N LEU A 190 12.74 9.57 11.72
CA LEU A 190 13.71 8.85 10.89
C LEU A 190 13.96 9.64 9.61
N THR A 191 15.21 9.74 9.16
CA THR A 191 15.54 10.37 7.87
C THR A 191 15.20 9.43 6.72
N ALA A 192 14.45 9.93 5.74
CA ALA A 192 14.06 9.22 4.50
C ALA A 192 14.82 9.72 3.27
N ASP A 193 15.51 10.85 3.37
CA ASP A 193 16.33 11.37 2.29
C ASP A 193 17.58 12.03 2.89
N PRO A 194 18.77 11.43 2.70
CA PRO A 194 20.00 11.97 3.25
C PRO A 194 20.45 13.25 2.55
N ALA A 195 19.99 13.53 1.32
CA ALA A 195 20.36 14.73 0.59
C ALA A 195 19.60 15.96 1.09
N THR A 196 18.32 15.80 1.41
CA THR A 196 17.44 16.90 1.85
C THR A 196 17.21 16.92 3.37
N GLY A 197 17.52 15.83 4.07
CA GLY A 197 17.18 15.65 5.48
C GLY A 197 15.70 15.36 5.73
N ARG A 198 14.91 15.14 4.68
CA ARG A 198 13.47 14.90 4.77
C ARG A 198 13.17 13.69 5.69
N PRO A 199 12.21 13.81 6.62
CA PRO A 199 11.82 12.68 7.47
C PRO A 199 11.00 11.64 6.69
N TRP A 200 10.84 10.46 7.29
CA TRP A 200 9.86 9.47 6.84
C TRP A 200 8.48 10.09 6.85
N TYR A 201 7.77 9.96 5.72
CA TYR A 201 6.42 10.48 5.59
C TYR A 201 5.47 9.75 6.54
N PHE A 202 5.59 8.44 6.70
CA PHE A 202 4.89 7.66 7.71
C PHE A 202 5.79 7.40 8.92
N ASN A 203 5.80 8.33 9.89
CA ASN A 203 6.64 8.19 11.06
C ASN A 203 6.25 6.93 11.87
N PRO A 204 7.14 5.92 12.00
CA PRO A 204 6.79 4.67 12.67
C PRO A 204 6.52 4.84 14.16
N TYR A 205 7.12 5.82 14.83
CA TYR A 205 6.87 6.04 16.27
C TYR A 205 5.42 6.44 16.55
N ASN A 206 4.77 7.14 15.60
CA ASN A 206 3.37 7.50 15.71
C ASN A 206 2.46 6.42 15.11
N TRP A 207 2.71 6.01 13.87
CA TRP A 207 1.84 5.08 13.14
C TRP A 207 1.71 3.70 13.78
N GLN A 208 2.65 3.30 14.63
CA GLN A 208 2.53 2.09 15.44
C GLN A 208 1.27 2.05 16.28
N ILE A 209 0.73 3.18 16.74
CA ILE A 209 -0.52 3.18 17.53
C ILE A 209 -1.70 2.66 16.70
N MET A 210 -1.76 3.00 15.41
CA MET A 210 -2.79 2.50 14.50
C MET A 210 -2.67 0.99 14.31
N PHE A 211 -1.44 0.53 14.06
CA PHE A 211 -1.13 -0.88 13.87
C PHE A 211 -1.46 -1.70 15.12
N PHE A 212 -0.99 -1.29 16.30
CA PHE A 212 -1.23 -2.01 17.55
C PHE A 212 -2.66 -1.86 18.06
N THR A 213 -3.40 -0.81 17.66
CA THR A 213 -4.86 -0.76 17.86
C THR A 213 -5.54 -1.87 17.08
N GLY A 214 -5.23 -2.03 15.79
CA GLY A 214 -5.71 -3.15 14.98
C GLY A 214 -5.32 -4.51 15.56
N PHE A 215 -4.07 -4.65 16.00
CA PHE A 215 -3.57 -5.86 16.67
C PHE A 215 -4.36 -6.17 17.95
N ALA A 216 -4.61 -5.17 18.79
CA ALA A 216 -5.36 -5.34 20.04
C ALA A 216 -6.79 -5.86 19.80
N PHE A 217 -7.46 -5.37 18.75
CA PHE A 217 -8.76 -5.92 18.35
C PHE A 217 -8.65 -7.35 17.80
N GLY A 218 -7.68 -7.62 16.94
CA GLY A 218 -7.49 -8.96 16.35
C GLY A 218 -7.06 -10.02 17.38
N ALA A 219 -6.30 -9.62 18.40
CA ALA A 219 -5.87 -10.47 19.52
C ALA A 219 -6.94 -10.59 20.61
N GLY A 220 -8.03 -9.81 20.54
CA GLY A 220 -9.10 -9.79 21.52
C GLY A 220 -8.77 -9.10 22.85
N TRP A 221 -7.69 -8.31 22.88
CA TRP A 221 -7.27 -7.45 23.99
C TRP A 221 -8.24 -6.28 24.20
N ALA A 222 -8.73 -5.71 23.10
CA ALA A 222 -9.75 -4.69 23.08
C ALA A 222 -11.05 -5.26 22.53
N ARG A 223 -12.18 -4.95 23.16
CA ARG A 223 -13.52 -5.34 22.72
C ARG A 223 -14.45 -4.16 22.85
N VAL A 224 -15.23 -3.91 21.81
CA VAL A 224 -16.29 -2.89 21.83
C VAL A 224 -17.64 -3.59 21.81
N ASN A 225 -18.56 -3.10 22.64
CA ASN A 225 -19.93 -3.57 22.59
C ASN A 225 -20.62 -3.03 21.33
N ALA A 226 -20.80 -3.91 20.35
CA ALA A 226 -21.39 -3.57 19.06
C ALA A 226 -22.88 -3.17 19.14
N LYS A 227 -23.58 -3.30 20.27
CA LYS A 227 -25.03 -3.01 20.35
C LYS A 227 -25.40 -1.67 20.99
N GLN A 228 -24.44 -0.82 21.30
CA GLN A 228 -24.71 0.47 21.93
C GLN A 228 -25.15 1.51 20.89
N ASN A 229 -26.43 1.88 20.89
CA ASN A 229 -26.97 2.86 19.95
C ASN A 229 -26.43 4.28 20.18
N GLY A 230 -26.12 4.66 21.43
CA GLY A 230 -25.46 5.94 21.73
C GLY A 230 -24.07 6.05 21.10
N LEU A 231 -23.28 4.97 21.17
CA LEU A 231 -21.97 4.91 20.52
C LEU A 231 -22.09 4.99 19.00
N LEU A 232 -23.08 4.28 18.40
CA LEU A 232 -23.35 4.39 16.97
C LEU A 232 -23.70 5.82 16.56
N ALA A 233 -24.55 6.50 17.32
CA ALA A 233 -24.91 7.90 17.05
C ALA A 233 -23.68 8.82 17.13
N ALA A 234 -22.84 8.67 18.16
CA ALA A 234 -21.60 9.43 18.28
C ALA A 234 -20.63 9.18 17.12
N CYS A 235 -20.42 7.92 16.73
CA CYS A 235 -19.57 7.58 15.58
C CYS A 235 -20.15 8.13 14.26
N LEU A 236 -21.46 8.05 14.06
CA LEU A 236 -22.12 8.61 12.88
C LEU A 236 -21.97 10.13 12.83
N VAL A 237 -22.20 10.85 13.94
CA VAL A 237 -22.00 12.30 13.99
C VAL A 237 -20.55 12.64 13.66
N LEU A 238 -19.58 11.92 14.22
CA LEU A 238 -18.17 12.14 13.93
C LEU A 238 -17.85 11.95 12.44
N VAL A 239 -18.32 10.85 11.84
CA VAL A 239 -18.13 10.56 10.41
C VAL A 239 -18.88 11.55 9.51
N LEU A 240 -20.02 12.11 9.94
CA LEU A 240 -20.74 13.09 9.15
C LEU A 240 -20.10 14.50 9.24
N VAL A 241 -19.58 14.88 10.40
CA VAL A 241 -18.87 16.14 10.61
C VAL A 241 -17.50 16.13 9.93
N SER A 242 -16.86 14.97 9.79
CA SER A 242 -15.60 14.86 9.06
C SER A 242 -15.72 15.10 7.56
N ILE A 243 -16.89 14.89 6.95
CA ILE A 243 -17.10 15.10 5.51
C ILE A 243 -16.77 16.53 5.09
N PRO A 244 -17.41 17.59 5.62
CA PRO A 244 -17.08 18.96 5.25
C PRO A 244 -15.67 19.40 5.67
N LEU A 245 -15.10 18.78 6.72
CA LEU A 245 -13.72 19.02 7.14
C LEU A 245 -12.69 18.34 6.22
N GLY A 246 -13.02 17.22 5.59
CA GLY A 246 -12.15 16.52 4.64
C GLY A 246 -12.31 17.01 3.20
N HIS A 247 -13.46 17.59 2.86
CA HIS A 247 -13.78 18.02 1.51
C HIS A 247 -13.28 19.44 1.24
N GLU A 248 -12.17 19.54 0.49
CA GLU A 248 -11.51 20.81 0.16
C GLU A 248 -12.46 21.88 -0.38
N PRO A 249 -13.28 21.61 -1.42
CA PRO A 249 -14.20 22.62 -1.93
C PRO A 249 -15.17 23.16 -0.87
N THR A 250 -15.56 22.34 0.12
CA THR A 250 -16.45 22.79 1.19
C THR A 250 -15.71 23.68 2.18
N PHE A 251 -14.55 23.24 2.69
CA PHE A 251 -13.84 24.02 3.71
C PHE A 251 -13.15 25.26 3.15
N SER A 252 -12.85 25.32 1.85
CA SER A 252 -12.28 26.52 1.22
C SER A 252 -13.34 27.57 0.85
N GLN A 253 -14.58 27.16 0.57
CA GLN A 253 -15.66 28.08 0.18
C GLN A 253 -16.55 28.52 1.34
N VAL A 254 -16.61 27.74 2.42
CA VAL A 254 -17.45 28.03 3.58
C VAL A 254 -16.59 28.40 4.78
N LEU A 255 -16.62 29.68 5.15
CA LEU A 255 -15.78 30.27 6.21
C LEU A 255 -15.77 29.45 7.50
N PHE A 256 -16.95 29.06 8.01
CA PHE A 256 -17.06 28.27 9.23
C PHE A 256 -16.24 26.96 9.18
N TRP A 257 -16.32 26.23 8.07
CA TRP A 257 -15.60 24.96 7.92
C TRP A 257 -14.10 25.20 7.73
N GLY A 258 -13.71 26.26 7.04
CA GLY A 258 -12.31 26.67 6.90
C GLY A 258 -11.65 27.03 8.22
N GLU A 259 -12.30 27.87 9.03
CA GLU A 259 -11.79 28.27 10.37
C GLU A 259 -11.70 27.06 11.32
N LEU A 260 -12.72 26.20 11.31
CA LEU A 260 -12.72 24.99 12.12
C LEU A 260 -11.60 24.03 11.68
N ARG A 261 -11.44 23.80 10.37
CA ARG A 261 -10.35 22.98 9.80
C ARG A 261 -8.99 23.51 10.22
N ALA A 262 -8.76 24.82 10.09
CA ALA A 262 -7.49 25.46 10.43
C ALA A 262 -7.16 25.28 11.93
N THR A 263 -8.16 25.42 12.80
CA THR A 263 -7.99 25.19 14.25
C THR A 263 -7.65 23.74 14.57
N LEU A 264 -8.18 22.79 13.78
CA LEU A 264 -7.97 21.35 13.97
C LEU A 264 -6.73 20.80 13.24
N GLU A 265 -6.07 21.60 12.40
CA GLU A 265 -4.97 21.17 11.53
C GLU A 265 -3.89 20.37 12.30
N PRO A 266 -3.40 20.81 13.47
CA PRO A 266 -2.31 20.09 14.16
C PRO A 266 -2.70 18.68 14.61
N TRP A 267 -4.00 18.41 14.69
CA TRP A 267 -4.57 17.12 15.10
C TRP A 267 -4.95 16.23 13.90
N LEU A 268 -4.73 16.74 12.69
CA LEU A 268 -5.09 16.14 11.40
C LEU A 268 -3.86 15.80 10.54
N ASP A 269 -2.66 16.08 11.06
CA ASP A 269 -1.40 15.76 10.41
C ASP A 269 -1.33 14.27 10.03
N LYS A 270 -0.92 13.99 8.80
CA LYS A 270 -0.86 12.61 8.30
C LYS A 270 0.45 11.95 8.69
N SER A 271 1.55 12.70 8.70
CA SER A 271 2.88 12.10 8.87
C SER A 271 3.11 11.51 10.25
N HIS A 272 2.69 12.24 11.28
CA HIS A 272 2.75 11.84 12.70
C HIS A 272 1.42 11.26 13.19
N LEU A 273 0.51 10.89 12.27
CA LEU A 273 -0.81 10.33 12.57
C LEU A 273 -1.57 11.13 13.65
N GLY A 274 -2.10 12.28 13.27
CA GLY A 274 -2.93 13.13 14.11
C GLY A 274 -4.08 12.34 14.76
N PRO A 275 -4.37 12.58 16.06
CA PRO A 275 -5.29 11.73 16.81
C PRO A 275 -6.73 11.81 16.29
N LEU A 276 -7.13 12.90 15.63
CA LEU A 276 -8.45 12.97 15.00
C LEU A 276 -8.57 12.02 13.80
N ARG A 277 -7.48 11.76 13.06
CA ARG A 277 -7.45 10.75 11.99
C ARG A 277 -7.66 9.36 12.57
N TRP A 278 -6.98 9.06 13.69
CA TRP A 278 -7.11 7.78 14.39
C TRP A 278 -8.53 7.57 14.92
N VAL A 279 -9.10 8.56 15.62
CA VAL A 279 -10.47 8.49 16.14
C VAL A 279 -11.49 8.39 15.01
N HIS A 280 -11.29 9.14 13.91
CA HIS A 280 -12.14 9.06 12.72
C HIS A 280 -12.14 7.65 12.12
N LEU A 281 -10.98 7.01 11.96
CA LEU A 281 -10.92 5.63 11.48
C LEU A 281 -11.69 4.68 12.40
N LEU A 282 -11.52 4.79 13.72
CA LEU A 282 -12.20 3.92 14.68
C LEU A 282 -13.72 4.09 14.62
N ALA A 283 -14.20 5.32 14.48
CA ALA A 283 -15.61 5.62 14.29
C ALA A 283 -16.13 5.00 12.98
N LEU A 284 -15.40 5.18 11.88
CA LEU A 284 -15.74 4.60 10.58
C LEU A 284 -15.78 3.06 10.65
N ALA A 285 -14.77 2.44 11.26
CA ALA A 285 -14.70 0.99 11.45
C ALA A 285 -15.88 0.47 12.27
N TYR A 286 -16.30 1.19 13.32
CA TYR A 286 -17.48 0.84 14.12
C TYR A 286 -18.77 0.91 13.30
N VAL A 287 -18.97 1.98 12.52
CA VAL A 287 -20.15 2.16 11.65
C VAL A 287 -20.18 1.07 10.57
N MET A 288 -19.05 0.79 9.91
CA MET A 288 -18.94 -0.25 8.89
C MET A 288 -19.18 -1.64 9.47
N HIS A 289 -18.66 -1.93 10.67
CA HIS A 289 -18.92 -3.19 11.36
C HIS A 289 -20.42 -3.40 11.63
N ARG A 290 -21.15 -2.36 12.06
CA ARG A 290 -22.61 -2.41 12.25
C ARG A 290 -23.34 -2.66 10.93
N LEU A 291 -22.94 -1.93 9.89
CA LEU A 291 -23.57 -2.00 8.57
C LEU A 291 -23.38 -3.38 7.91
N CYS A 292 -22.15 -3.89 7.89
CA CYS A 292 -21.82 -5.16 7.24
C CYS A 292 -22.37 -6.39 7.98
N ASN A 293 -22.57 -6.30 9.29
CA ASN A 293 -23.15 -7.38 10.07
C ASN A 293 -24.69 -7.39 10.05
N TRP A 294 -25.32 -6.37 9.48
CA TRP A 294 -26.78 -6.36 9.31
C TRP A 294 -27.26 -7.40 8.29
N ARG A 295 -26.45 -7.74 7.27
CA ARG A 295 -26.78 -8.76 6.26
C ARG A 295 -25.57 -9.60 5.83
N PRO A 296 -25.25 -10.73 6.47
CA PRO A 296 -23.96 -11.44 6.27
C PRO A 296 -23.71 -12.00 4.86
N LYS A 297 -24.75 -12.17 4.02
CA LYS A 297 -24.63 -12.81 2.69
C LYS A 297 -24.06 -11.90 1.59
N TRP A 298 -23.81 -10.62 1.85
CA TRP A 298 -23.34 -9.68 0.81
C TRP A 298 -22.00 -10.08 0.19
N LEU A 299 -21.13 -10.73 0.96
CA LEU A 299 -19.80 -11.17 0.53
C LEU A 299 -19.83 -12.34 -0.46
N THR A 300 -20.96 -13.02 -0.65
CA THR A 300 -21.05 -14.19 -1.56
C THR A 300 -21.40 -13.81 -3.00
N SER A 301 -21.65 -12.52 -3.28
CA SER A 301 -21.89 -12.06 -4.65
C SER A 301 -20.58 -11.93 -5.43
N ALA A 302 -20.65 -12.02 -6.76
CA ALA A 302 -19.47 -12.17 -7.62
C ALA A 302 -18.42 -11.06 -7.42
N LEU A 303 -18.86 -9.80 -7.39
CA LEU A 303 -17.95 -8.66 -7.25
C LEU A 303 -17.30 -8.58 -5.85
N PRO A 304 -18.03 -8.58 -4.73
CA PRO A 304 -17.43 -8.68 -3.39
C PRO A 304 -16.53 -9.88 -3.22
N SER A 305 -16.89 -11.04 -3.77
CA SER A 305 -16.01 -12.23 -3.74
C SER A 305 -14.71 -12.01 -4.50
N ALA A 306 -14.74 -11.34 -5.66
CA ALA A 306 -13.52 -11.00 -6.39
C ALA A 306 -12.64 -10.00 -5.62
N VAL A 307 -13.26 -8.99 -4.98
CA VAL A 307 -12.56 -8.02 -4.11
C VAL A 307 -11.95 -8.72 -2.90
N VAL A 308 -12.64 -9.69 -2.29
CA VAL A 308 -12.11 -10.54 -1.23
C VAL A 308 -10.85 -11.26 -1.75
N THR A 309 -10.94 -12.01 -2.84
CA THR A 309 -9.80 -12.75 -3.43
C THR A 309 -8.59 -11.84 -3.68
N MET A 310 -8.83 -10.64 -4.21
CA MET A 310 -7.78 -9.64 -4.40
C MET A 310 -7.17 -9.18 -3.05
N GLY A 311 -7.99 -8.90 -2.04
CA GLY A 311 -7.52 -8.53 -0.70
C GLY A 311 -6.74 -9.64 0.01
N GLN A 312 -7.02 -10.92 -0.30
CA GLN A 312 -6.23 -12.05 0.17
C GLN A 312 -4.78 -12.00 -0.33
N GLN A 313 -4.56 -11.38 -1.50
CA GLN A 313 -3.27 -11.20 -2.17
C GLN A 313 -2.74 -9.77 -2.02
N SER A 314 -3.00 -9.14 -0.86
CA SER A 314 -2.75 -7.70 -0.67
C SER A 314 -1.34 -7.21 -0.97
N LEU A 315 -0.27 -7.94 -0.62
CA LEU A 315 1.10 -7.48 -0.88
C LEU A 315 1.39 -7.41 -2.39
N PRO A 316 1.27 -8.50 -3.18
CA PRO A 316 1.55 -8.41 -4.62
C PRO A 316 0.56 -7.51 -5.36
N ILE A 317 -0.72 -7.46 -4.96
CA ILE A 317 -1.68 -6.52 -5.56
C ILE A 317 -1.32 -5.07 -5.23
N PHE A 318 -0.83 -4.78 -4.02
CA PHE A 318 -0.34 -3.43 -3.69
C PHE A 318 0.77 -3.03 -4.66
N LEU A 319 1.83 -3.83 -4.84
CA LEU A 319 2.93 -3.50 -5.76
C LEU A 319 2.42 -3.32 -7.19
N TYR A 320 1.56 -4.23 -7.66
CA TYR A 320 0.96 -4.16 -8.99
C TYR A 320 0.13 -2.88 -9.17
N SER A 321 -0.67 -2.52 -8.17
CA SER A 321 -1.50 -1.32 -8.19
C SER A 321 -0.67 -0.04 -8.23
N MET A 322 0.45 0.04 -7.50
CA MET A 322 1.31 1.23 -7.50
C MET A 322 1.91 1.52 -8.88
N VAL A 323 2.36 0.46 -9.57
CA VAL A 323 2.88 0.55 -10.95
C VAL A 323 1.77 0.90 -11.93
N LEU A 324 0.61 0.24 -11.80
CA LEU A 324 -0.54 0.46 -12.67
C LEU A 324 -1.14 1.86 -12.50
N SER A 325 -1.12 2.41 -11.28
CA SER A 325 -1.58 3.77 -10.99
C SER A 325 -0.71 4.79 -11.71
N TYR A 326 0.61 4.63 -11.63
CA TYR A 326 1.53 5.55 -12.28
C TYR A 326 1.45 5.46 -13.80
N ALA A 327 1.42 4.23 -14.33
CA ALA A 327 1.19 4.00 -15.76
C ALA A 327 -0.16 4.60 -16.21
N GLY A 328 -1.22 4.45 -15.40
CA GLY A 328 -2.51 5.07 -15.65
C GLY A 328 -2.43 6.60 -15.73
N GLY A 329 -1.63 7.24 -14.87
CA GLY A 329 -1.36 8.68 -14.95
C GLY A 329 -0.73 9.08 -16.27
N ILE A 330 0.33 8.38 -16.69
CA ILE A 330 0.98 8.60 -18.00
C ILE A 330 -0.04 8.47 -19.13
N TRP A 331 -0.91 7.46 -19.09
CA TRP A 331 -1.97 7.29 -20.10
C TRP A 331 -2.99 8.44 -20.09
N LEU A 332 -3.37 8.97 -18.92
CA LEU A 332 -4.24 10.15 -18.82
C LEU A 332 -3.59 11.41 -19.38
N ASP A 333 -2.27 11.56 -19.23
CA ASP A 333 -1.54 12.69 -19.81
C ASP A 333 -1.53 12.65 -21.34
N HIS A 334 -1.57 11.45 -21.95
CA HIS A 334 -1.65 11.30 -23.41
C HIS A 334 -3.07 11.42 -23.97
N LEU A 335 -4.03 10.76 -23.33
CA LEU A 335 -5.40 10.65 -23.85
C LEU A 335 -6.27 11.83 -23.43
N GLY A 336 -5.83 12.59 -22.43
CA GLY A 336 -6.62 13.63 -21.77
C GLY A 336 -7.32 13.13 -20.51
N ARG A 337 -7.89 14.08 -19.78
CA ARG A 337 -8.48 13.86 -18.45
C ARG A 337 -10.00 14.08 -18.44
N ASP A 338 -10.65 13.96 -19.60
CA ASP A 338 -12.11 14.05 -19.69
C ASP A 338 -12.79 12.86 -18.97
N PRO A 339 -14.07 12.98 -18.59
CA PRO A 339 -14.75 11.95 -17.82
C PRO A 339 -14.74 10.55 -18.45
N TRP A 340 -14.79 10.45 -19.78
CA TRP A 340 -14.79 9.16 -20.46
C TRP A 340 -13.42 8.50 -20.43
N THR A 341 -12.37 9.27 -20.72
CA THR A 341 -10.99 8.79 -20.65
C THR A 341 -10.61 8.42 -19.22
N ALA A 342 -10.95 9.25 -18.25
CA ALA A 342 -10.76 8.94 -16.83
C ALA A 342 -11.47 7.64 -16.43
N ALA A 343 -12.73 7.46 -16.85
CA ALA A 343 -13.46 6.22 -16.60
C ALA A 343 -12.80 5.01 -17.27
N LEU A 344 -12.36 5.15 -18.53
CA LEU A 344 -11.70 4.07 -19.26
C LEU A 344 -10.42 3.61 -18.56
N VAL A 345 -9.53 4.54 -18.19
CA VAL A 345 -8.26 4.23 -17.54
C VAL A 345 -8.48 3.59 -16.16
N ASN A 346 -9.36 4.19 -15.33
CA ASN A 346 -9.65 3.66 -14.01
C ASN A 346 -10.31 2.27 -14.08
N LEU A 347 -11.34 2.09 -14.90
CA LEU A 347 -12.04 0.80 -15.02
C LEU A 347 -11.14 -0.30 -15.62
N SER A 348 -10.26 0.06 -16.55
CA SER A 348 -9.26 -0.87 -17.08
C SER A 348 -8.27 -1.29 -15.99
N GLY A 349 -7.76 -0.34 -15.21
CA GLY A 349 -6.85 -0.63 -14.11
C GLY A 349 -7.50 -1.50 -13.03
N LEU A 350 -8.73 -1.18 -12.63
CA LEU A 350 -9.50 -1.99 -11.67
C LEU A 350 -9.76 -3.41 -12.19
N SER A 351 -10.10 -3.54 -13.47
CA SER A 351 -10.30 -4.85 -14.11
C SER A 351 -9.02 -5.68 -14.08
N LEU A 352 -7.88 -5.07 -14.42
CA LEU A 352 -6.57 -5.72 -14.37
C LEU A 352 -6.20 -6.15 -12.94
N MET A 353 -6.47 -5.32 -11.93
CA MET A 353 -6.23 -5.68 -10.53
C MET A 353 -7.08 -6.87 -10.08
N LEU A 354 -8.37 -6.89 -10.44
CA LEU A 354 -9.27 -8.00 -10.12
C LEU A 354 -8.83 -9.31 -10.82
N LEU A 355 -8.44 -9.22 -12.09
CA LEU A 355 -7.91 -10.35 -12.85
C LEU A 355 -6.60 -10.85 -12.25
N ALA A 356 -5.68 -9.96 -11.89
CA ALA A 356 -4.42 -10.31 -11.24
C ALA A 356 -4.67 -11.02 -9.89
N GLY A 357 -5.64 -10.55 -9.11
CA GLY A 357 -6.03 -11.17 -7.84
C GLY A 357 -6.54 -12.60 -8.02
N GLN A 358 -7.41 -12.82 -9.01
CA GLN A 358 -7.92 -14.15 -9.35
C GLN A 358 -6.81 -15.05 -9.90
N LEU A 359 -5.94 -14.53 -10.76
CA LEU A 359 -4.81 -15.26 -11.33
C LEU A 359 -3.85 -15.71 -10.22
N MET A 360 -3.50 -14.84 -9.28
CA MET A 360 -2.63 -15.19 -8.16
C MET A 360 -3.26 -16.23 -7.24
N ALA A 361 -4.55 -16.11 -6.94
CA ALA A 361 -5.25 -17.13 -6.17
C ALA A 361 -5.29 -18.48 -6.88
N TRP A 362 -5.45 -18.50 -8.20
CA TRP A 362 -5.36 -19.71 -9.02
C TRP A 362 -3.94 -20.28 -9.02
N LEU A 363 -2.90 -19.45 -9.17
CA LEU A 363 -1.50 -19.92 -9.11
C LEU A 363 -1.16 -20.52 -7.73
N ASP A 364 -1.64 -19.91 -6.65
CA ASP A 364 -1.46 -20.39 -5.27
C ASP A 364 -2.14 -21.74 -5.01
N SER A 365 -3.22 -22.05 -5.75
CA SER A 365 -3.86 -23.37 -5.69
C SER A 365 -3.01 -24.46 -6.36
N LYS A 366 -1.86 -24.10 -6.96
CA LYS A 366 -0.91 -25.01 -7.64
C LYS A 366 -1.64 -25.93 -8.62
N PRO A 367 -2.27 -25.38 -9.68
CA PRO A 367 -3.14 -26.11 -10.60
C PRO A 367 -2.40 -27.23 -11.35
N TRP A 368 -1.07 -27.19 -11.36
CA TRP A 368 -0.20 -28.24 -11.89
C TRP A 368 0.05 -29.42 -10.92
N LYS A 369 -0.35 -29.34 -9.65
CA LYS A 369 -0.30 -30.47 -8.71
C LYS A 369 -1.52 -31.36 -8.92
N PHE A 370 -1.36 -32.43 -9.69
CA PHE A 370 -2.31 -33.53 -9.72
C PHE A 370 -2.27 -34.25 -8.36
N SER A 371 -3.39 -34.35 -7.64
CA SER A 371 -3.50 -35.23 -6.47
C SER A 371 -3.82 -36.64 -6.95
N PRO A 372 -2.92 -37.63 -6.81
CA PRO A 372 -3.25 -39.02 -7.14
C PRO A 372 -4.30 -39.61 -6.19
N THR A 373 -4.51 -38.97 -5.04
CA THR A 373 -5.27 -39.50 -3.91
C THR A 373 -6.78 -39.30 -4.03
N GLU A 374 -7.26 -38.40 -4.91
CA GLU A 374 -8.71 -38.23 -5.15
C GLU A 374 -9.34 -39.46 -5.83
N ARG A 375 -8.56 -40.28 -6.55
CA ARG A 375 -9.05 -41.54 -7.13
C ARG A 375 -9.12 -42.69 -6.13
N LEU A 376 -8.27 -42.72 -5.11
CA LEU A 376 -8.26 -43.81 -4.12
C LEU A 376 -9.38 -43.67 -3.06
N ALA A 377 -9.97 -42.46 -2.92
CA ALA A 377 -11.09 -42.21 -2.01
C ALA A 377 -12.46 -42.56 -2.64
N GLN A 378 -12.56 -42.61 -3.97
CA GLN A 378 -13.68 -43.21 -4.68
C GLN A 378 -13.34 -44.69 -4.84
N GLY A 379 -13.74 -45.51 -3.86
CA GLY A 379 -13.36 -46.92 -3.74
C GLY A 379 -13.70 -47.77 -4.97
N ASP A 380 -12.85 -47.71 -5.98
CA ASP A 380 -12.84 -48.61 -7.11
C ASP A 380 -11.70 -49.60 -6.88
N ASN A 381 -12.07 -50.73 -6.30
CA ASN A 381 -11.19 -51.86 -6.03
C ASN A 381 -11.18 -52.79 -7.26
N SER A 382 -11.01 -52.22 -8.45
CA SER A 382 -10.93 -52.96 -9.70
C SER A 382 -9.49 -52.99 -10.22
N ASP A 383 -9.02 -54.20 -10.50
CA ASP A 383 -7.75 -54.55 -11.14
C ASP A 383 -7.71 -54.09 -12.63
N ASP A 384 -8.11 -52.85 -12.92
CA ASP A 384 -7.97 -52.24 -14.24
C ASP A 384 -6.71 -51.39 -14.28
N TRP A 385 -5.60 -52.03 -14.63
CA TRP A 385 -4.39 -51.36 -15.12
C TRP A 385 -4.60 -50.73 -16.53
N GLU A 386 -5.85 -50.49 -16.94
CA GLU A 386 -6.16 -49.89 -18.23
C GLU A 386 -5.61 -48.46 -18.34
N LYS A 387 -4.53 -48.38 -19.13
CA LYS A 387 -4.10 -47.22 -19.92
C LYS A 387 -4.12 -45.91 -19.14
N PHE A 388 -2.99 -45.63 -18.48
CA PHE A 388 -2.59 -44.26 -18.18
C PHE A 388 -2.44 -43.48 -19.50
N ASN A 389 -3.56 -42.98 -20.02
CA ASN A 389 -3.57 -41.97 -21.07
C ASN A 389 -3.21 -40.67 -20.35
N PRO A 390 -2.02 -40.07 -20.57
CA PRO A 390 -1.76 -38.77 -20.00
C PRO A 390 -2.87 -37.82 -20.47
N PRO A 391 -3.47 -37.00 -19.59
CA PRO A 391 -4.57 -36.11 -19.97
C PRO A 391 -4.14 -35.00 -20.96
N TYR A 392 -2.87 -35.00 -21.36
CA TYR A 392 -2.21 -33.98 -22.14
C TYR A 392 -2.43 -34.21 -23.65
N ARG A 393 -3.51 -33.64 -24.18
CA ARG A 393 -3.70 -33.52 -25.64
C ARG A 393 -2.81 -32.39 -26.17
N TRP A 394 -1.65 -32.74 -26.74
CA TRP A 394 -0.69 -31.83 -27.38
C TRP A 394 -1.31 -30.81 -28.35
N HIS A 395 -2.40 -31.18 -29.03
CA HIS A 395 -3.11 -30.31 -29.96
C HIS A 395 -3.66 -29.03 -29.31
N GLY A 396 -3.96 -29.04 -28.00
CA GLY A 396 -4.36 -27.83 -27.26
C GLY A 396 -3.19 -26.94 -26.82
N GLN A 397 -1.97 -27.47 -26.82
CA GLN A 397 -0.75 -26.75 -26.45
C GLN A 397 0.02 -26.17 -27.63
N ALA A 398 -0.33 -26.57 -28.85
CA ALA A 398 0.22 -26.01 -30.07
C ALA A 398 0.04 -24.47 -30.14
N LEU A 399 -1.02 -23.93 -29.52
CA LEU A 399 -1.27 -22.48 -29.41
C LEU A 399 -0.38 -21.78 -28.36
N ALA A 400 0.23 -22.52 -27.42
CA ALA A 400 1.19 -21.94 -26.49
C ALA A 400 2.56 -21.74 -27.14
N LEU A 401 2.87 -22.48 -28.21
CA LEU A 401 4.16 -22.45 -28.89
C LEU A 401 4.46 -21.07 -29.53
N PRO A 402 3.53 -20.41 -30.25
CA PRO A 402 3.74 -19.04 -30.74
C PRO A 402 3.94 -18.02 -29.60
N CYS A 403 3.21 -18.16 -28.50
CA CYS A 403 3.38 -17.28 -27.33
C CYS A 403 4.74 -17.47 -26.68
N LEU A 404 5.20 -18.72 -26.52
CA LEU A 404 6.51 -19.05 -25.98
C LEU A 404 7.65 -18.58 -26.90
N ILE A 405 7.50 -18.75 -28.21
CA ILE A 405 8.45 -18.25 -29.22
C ILE A 405 8.49 -16.72 -29.17
N GLY A 406 7.34 -16.04 -29.14
CA GLY A 406 7.26 -14.58 -28.99
C GLY A 406 7.92 -14.07 -27.71
N LEU A 407 7.70 -14.76 -26.59
CA LEU A 407 8.28 -14.42 -25.29
C LEU A 407 9.80 -14.69 -25.24
N ALA A 408 10.26 -15.76 -25.89
CA ALA A 408 11.69 -16.08 -26.03
C ALA A 408 12.42 -15.13 -27.00
N MET A 409 11.71 -14.62 -28.02
CA MET A 409 12.23 -13.63 -28.96
C MET A 409 12.17 -12.20 -28.42
N LEU A 410 11.39 -11.94 -27.36
CA LEU A 410 11.18 -10.62 -26.78
C LEU A 410 12.50 -9.93 -26.38
N PRO A 411 13.46 -10.58 -25.68
CA PRO A 411 14.73 -9.94 -25.33
C PRO A 411 15.53 -9.55 -26.57
N ALA A 412 15.57 -10.41 -27.60
CA ALA A 412 16.27 -10.14 -28.86
C ALA A 412 15.60 -9.02 -29.66
N ALA A 413 14.27 -8.92 -29.64
CA ALA A 413 13.53 -7.82 -30.28
C ALA A 413 13.74 -6.48 -29.54
N LEU A 414 13.78 -6.51 -28.20
CA LEU A 414 14.01 -5.34 -27.37
C LEU A 414 15.46 -4.82 -27.45
N THR A 415 16.45 -5.71 -27.63
CA THR A 415 17.87 -5.32 -27.75
C THR A 415 18.31 -5.00 -29.18
N ASN A 416 17.69 -5.61 -30.21
CA ASN A 416 17.98 -5.32 -31.63
C ASN A 416 17.13 -4.22 -32.24
N ALA A 417 16.24 -3.58 -31.48
CA ALA A 417 15.51 -2.40 -31.95
C ALA A 417 16.46 -1.18 -32.05
N GLN A 418 17.35 -1.20 -33.06
CA GLN A 418 18.25 -0.10 -33.46
C GLN A 418 17.50 1.15 -33.96
N HIS A 419 16.20 1.30 -33.67
CA HIS A 419 15.42 2.51 -33.95
C HIS A 419 14.96 3.25 -32.68
N PHE A 420 15.41 2.82 -31.49
CA PHE A 420 15.35 3.62 -30.27
C PHE A 420 16.66 4.42 -30.04
N GLY A 421 17.42 4.71 -31.09
CA GLY A 421 18.73 5.38 -31.05
C GLY A 421 18.71 6.87 -31.43
N GLY A 422 17.64 7.61 -31.14
CA GLY A 422 17.62 9.07 -31.28
C GLY A 422 17.66 9.73 -29.90
N ALA A 423 18.67 10.58 -29.68
CA ALA A 423 18.91 11.42 -28.50
C ALA A 423 19.50 10.75 -27.24
N ILE A 424 20.77 10.34 -27.34
CA ILE A 424 21.75 10.59 -26.26
C ILE A 424 23.01 11.11 -26.93
N THR A 425 23.15 12.43 -27.04
CA THR A 425 24.48 13.05 -27.20
C THR A 425 25.07 13.24 -25.81
N PRO A 426 26.23 12.66 -25.50
CA PRO A 426 26.91 12.84 -24.23
C PRO A 426 27.65 14.19 -24.20
N ASP A 427 26.92 15.30 -24.30
CA ASP A 427 27.48 16.66 -24.23
C ASP A 427 26.87 17.52 -23.11
N LEU A 428 26.28 16.90 -22.09
CA LEU A 428 26.04 17.54 -20.80
C LEU A 428 27.11 17.11 -19.79
N VAL A 429 28.36 17.29 -20.20
CA VAL A 429 29.48 17.41 -19.28
C VAL A 429 29.43 18.82 -18.71
N VAL A 430 29.01 18.93 -17.45
CA VAL A 430 29.62 19.80 -16.44
C VAL A 430 30.07 21.18 -16.98
N GLN A 431 29.16 22.16 -17.03
CA GLN A 431 29.57 23.55 -16.83
C GLN A 431 29.55 23.83 -15.32
N LEU A 432 30.64 23.44 -14.65
CA LEU A 432 31.04 24.06 -13.39
C LEU A 432 31.41 25.51 -13.71
N GLN A 433 30.48 26.41 -13.46
CA GLN A 433 30.78 27.83 -13.42
C GLN A 433 31.37 28.10 -12.02
N GLU A 434 32.69 27.99 -11.88
CA GLU A 434 33.37 28.56 -10.71
C GLU A 434 33.26 30.09 -10.75
N PRO A 435 32.96 30.75 -9.61
CA PRO A 435 32.64 32.17 -9.59
C PRO A 435 33.91 33.00 -9.56
N ALA A 436 34.06 33.90 -10.52
CA ALA A 436 34.98 35.02 -10.37
C ALA A 436 34.33 36.05 -9.43
N SER A 437 35.06 36.36 -8.36
CA SER A 437 34.71 37.28 -7.29
C SER A 437 34.31 38.66 -7.80
N GLU A 438 33.17 39.17 -7.34
CA GLU A 438 33.02 40.59 -7.03
C GLU A 438 32.01 40.77 -5.89
N ALA A 439 32.45 41.52 -4.89
CA ALA A 439 31.81 41.67 -3.59
C ALA A 439 30.55 42.53 -3.66
N LEU A 440 29.43 42.02 -3.15
CA LEU A 440 28.30 42.83 -2.67
C LEU A 440 27.71 42.22 -1.39
N GLN A 441 27.48 43.12 -0.42
CA GLN A 441 27.06 42.88 0.97
C GLN A 441 25.65 42.29 1.12
N PRO A 442 25.30 41.69 2.28
CA PRO A 442 24.02 41.02 2.48
C PRO A 442 22.91 42.04 2.79
N VAL A 443 21.77 41.88 2.12
CA VAL A 443 20.51 42.52 2.53
C VAL A 443 19.54 41.40 2.89
N GLU A 444 19.18 41.35 4.17
CA GLU A 444 18.04 40.60 4.70
C GLU A 444 16.76 40.97 3.96
N ALA A 445 16.11 39.97 3.35
CA ALA A 445 14.72 40.07 2.93
C ALA A 445 14.03 38.72 3.16
N LEU A 446 13.15 38.69 4.15
CA LEU A 446 12.13 37.68 4.36
C LEU A 446 11.25 37.61 3.10
N SER A 447 11.29 36.51 2.34
CA SER A 447 10.33 36.24 1.28
C SER A 447 9.14 35.44 1.84
N PRO A 448 7.89 35.83 1.57
CA PRO A 448 6.74 35.01 1.89
C PRO A 448 6.69 33.79 0.96
N GLU A 449 6.36 32.62 1.53
CA GLU A 449 6.15 31.35 0.79
C GLU A 449 5.22 31.55 -0.40
N THR A 450 5.65 31.06 -1.56
CA THR A 450 4.95 31.21 -2.83
C THR A 450 3.86 30.15 -2.97
N GLU A 451 2.80 30.44 -3.73
CA GLU A 451 1.70 29.51 -4.01
C GLU A 451 2.17 28.17 -4.62
N ALA A 452 3.32 28.19 -5.32
CA ALA A 452 3.98 27.00 -5.85
C ALA A 452 4.46 26.03 -4.75
N ASP A 453 4.94 26.56 -3.62
CA ASP A 453 5.43 25.75 -2.49
C ASP A 453 4.27 25.00 -1.84
N LYS A 454 3.09 25.62 -1.74
CA LYS A 454 1.85 24.98 -1.26
C LYS A 454 1.32 23.89 -2.19
N VAL A 455 1.46 24.08 -3.50
CA VAL A 455 1.05 23.06 -4.49
C VAL A 455 1.99 21.85 -4.43
N ILE A 456 3.29 22.07 -4.22
CA ILE A 456 4.28 20.99 -4.04
C ILE A 456 3.99 20.22 -2.73
N GLU A 457 3.69 20.91 -1.64
CA GLU A 457 3.34 20.29 -0.36
C GLU A 457 2.04 19.45 -0.46
N SER A 458 1.04 19.92 -1.20
CA SER A 458 -0.20 19.16 -1.45
C SER A 458 0.00 17.91 -2.31
N ARG A 459 1.02 17.91 -3.18
CA ARG A 459 1.42 16.77 -4.03
C ARG A 459 2.31 15.78 -3.27
N GLN A 460 3.08 16.24 -2.29
CA GLN A 460 3.87 15.39 -1.40
C GLN A 460 3.02 14.63 -0.37
N GLN A 461 1.77 15.06 -0.13
CA GLN A 461 0.85 14.45 0.84
C GLN A 461 -0.07 13.36 0.26
N LEU A 462 -0.02 13.12 -1.06
CA LEU A 462 -0.82 12.07 -1.73
C LEU A 462 -0.23 10.68 -1.55
#